data_AF-A0A528EJ52-F1
#
_entry.id   AF-A0A528EJ52-F1
#
_cell.length_a   1.000
_cell.length_b   1.000
_cell.length_c   1.000
_cell.angle_alpha   90.00
_cell.angle_beta   90.00
_cell.angle_gamma   90.00
#
_symmetry.space_group_name_H-M   'P 1'
#
loop_
_entity.id
_entity.type
_entity.pdbx_description
1 polymer ?
#
loop_
_entity_poly.entity_id
_entity_poly.type
_entity_poly.pdbx_seq_one_letter_code
_entity_poly.pdbx_strand_id
1 'polypeptide(L)'
;MAYALMFDVEGLHSAVRGVFIGTPILLYERGVILRRWRDIIRQAATPVFVVTTIATYVLIILIGNAVAGTALHHLIGYMSTAREAMVMSESGLLYSLGVSTLVAFVFRLRDLIGPSLFTSLLLGRYHRPIKEERIFLFLDVSGSTHFAERYGDLETQAYLGQIFNALASPVRRSQGSIDDYIGDMALVTWPMDRGMRD
;
A
#
# COMPACT_ATOMS: atom_id res chain seq x y z
N MET A 1 -39.98 -12.10 11.98
CA MET A 1 -39.91 -10.87 11.16
C MET A 1 -39.12 -9.75 11.86
N ALA A 2 -39.35 -9.47 13.16
CA ALA A 2 -38.58 -8.46 13.90
C ALA A 2 -37.07 -8.74 14.06
N TYR A 3 -36.66 -10.01 14.19
CA TYR A 3 -35.26 -10.41 14.33
C TYR A 3 -34.41 -10.13 13.08
N ALA A 4 -35.01 -10.25 11.89
CA ALA A 4 -34.32 -9.96 10.61
C ALA A 4 -34.08 -8.46 10.42
N LEU A 5 -35.03 -7.62 10.88
CA LEU A 5 -34.89 -6.16 10.86
C LEU A 5 -33.85 -5.67 11.88
N MET A 6 -33.73 -6.29 13.05
CA MET A 6 -32.68 -5.96 14.02
C MET A 6 -31.28 -6.32 13.53
N PHE A 7 -31.12 -7.48 12.88
CA PHE A 7 -29.84 -7.89 12.29
C PHE A 7 -29.36 -6.94 11.19
N ASP A 8 -30.29 -6.42 10.38
CA ASP A 8 -29.98 -5.50 9.28
C ASP A 8 -29.51 -4.13 9.82
N VAL A 9 -30.12 -3.65 10.91
CA VAL A 9 -29.72 -2.40 11.57
C VAL A 9 -28.37 -2.54 12.30
N GLU A 10 -28.13 -3.63 13.02
CA GLU A 10 -26.83 -3.88 13.68
C GLU A 10 -25.69 -4.09 12.68
N GLY A 11 -25.98 -4.79 11.57
CA GLY A 11 -25.06 -4.95 10.45
C GLY A 11 -24.70 -3.62 9.80
N LEU A 12 -25.70 -2.78 9.54
CA LEU A 12 -25.50 -1.44 8.98
C LEU A 12 -24.63 -0.56 9.90
N HIS A 13 -24.86 -0.59 11.21
CA HIS A 13 -24.08 0.18 12.18
C HIS A 13 -22.60 -0.25 12.18
N SER A 14 -22.36 -1.56 12.16
CA SER A 14 -21.01 -2.14 12.13
C SER A 14 -20.29 -1.81 10.82
N ALA A 15 -21.01 -1.85 9.69
CA ALA A 15 -20.49 -1.47 8.39
C ALA A 15 -20.10 0.02 8.34
N VAL A 16 -20.96 0.92 8.84
CA VAL A 16 -20.69 2.36 8.92
C VAL A 16 -19.42 2.62 9.76
N ARG A 17 -19.34 2.05 10.98
CA ARG A 17 -18.13 2.17 11.82
C ARG A 17 -16.89 1.64 11.10
N GLY A 18 -17.00 0.50 10.42
CA GLY A 18 -15.91 -0.08 9.63
C GLY A 18 -15.39 0.87 8.54
N VAL A 19 -16.29 1.55 7.81
CA VAL A 19 -15.91 2.54 6.78
C VAL A 19 -15.22 3.75 7.41
N PHE A 20 -15.77 4.28 8.51
CA PHE A 20 -15.21 5.46 9.18
C PHE A 20 -13.88 5.19 9.90
N ILE A 21 -13.61 3.95 10.31
CA ILE A 21 -12.34 3.54 10.91
C ILE A 21 -11.33 3.14 9.82
N GLY A 22 -11.73 2.30 8.87
CA GLY A 22 -10.84 1.73 7.87
C GLY A 22 -10.40 2.75 6.81
N THR A 23 -11.30 3.64 6.36
CA THR A 23 -10.98 4.60 5.29
C THR A 23 -9.83 5.55 5.68
N PRO A 24 -9.84 6.20 6.87
CA PRO A 24 -8.72 7.04 7.30
C PRO A 24 -7.40 6.28 7.42
N ILE A 25 -7.42 5.02 7.87
CA ILE A 25 -6.21 4.17 7.99
C ILE A 25 -5.62 3.89 6.61
N LEU A 26 -6.46 3.54 5.63
CA LEU A 26 -6.01 3.32 4.25
C LEU A 26 -5.43 4.60 3.63
N LEU A 27 -6.04 5.75 3.89
CA LEU A 27 -5.54 7.04 3.42
C LEU A 27 -4.21 7.45 4.09
N TYR A 28 -4.03 7.10 5.37
CA TYR A 28 -2.77 7.27 6.09
C TYR A 28 -1.66 6.36 5.50
N GLU A 29 -1.93 5.07 5.30
CA GLU A 29 -0.95 4.14 4.72
C GLU A 29 -0.52 4.59 3.31
N ARG A 30 -1.49 4.99 2.47
CA ARG A 30 -1.20 5.54 1.14
C ARG A 30 -0.49 6.89 1.17
N GLY A 31 -0.42 7.57 2.32
CA GLY A 31 0.19 8.89 2.44
C GLY A 31 -0.58 9.95 1.70
N VAL A 32 -1.90 9.85 1.72
CA VAL A 32 -2.76 10.97 1.33
C VAL A 32 -2.92 11.90 2.54
N ILE A 33 -3.08 11.31 3.73
CA ILE A 33 -3.25 12.01 5.00
C ILE A 33 -1.95 11.91 5.83
N LEU A 34 -1.61 12.98 6.57
CA LEU A 34 -0.48 13.02 7.52
C LEU A 34 0.88 12.61 6.93
N ARG A 35 1.15 12.94 5.66
CA ARG A 35 2.41 12.62 4.95
C ARG A 35 3.67 12.95 5.76
N ARG A 36 3.77 14.19 6.25
CA ARG A 36 4.93 14.66 7.03
C ARG A 36 5.16 13.83 8.29
N TRP A 37 4.09 13.53 9.03
CA TRP A 37 4.18 12.71 10.25
C TRP A 37 4.66 11.29 9.94
N ARG A 38 4.11 10.69 8.89
CA ARG A 38 4.49 9.35 8.44
C ARG A 38 5.96 9.31 7.98
N ASP A 39 6.41 10.31 7.24
CA ASP A 39 7.78 10.34 6.71
C ASP A 39 8.81 10.55 7.85
N ILE A 40 8.47 11.34 8.88
CA ILE A 40 9.26 11.46 10.11
C ILE A 40 9.33 10.12 10.86
N ILE A 41 8.18 9.46 11.05
CA ILE A 41 8.12 8.16 11.73
C ILE A 41 8.98 7.11 11.01
N ARG A 42 8.96 7.09 9.67
CA ARG A 42 9.73 6.15 8.85
C ARG A 42 11.25 6.30 8.96
N GLN A 43 11.74 7.46 9.41
CA GLN A 43 13.17 7.70 9.63
C GLN A 43 13.62 7.33 11.06
N ALA A 44 12.68 7.04 11.96
CA ALA A 44 12.99 6.63 13.32
C ALA A 44 13.46 5.16 13.37
N ALA A 45 14.19 4.81 14.44
CA ALA A 45 14.60 3.43 14.69
C ALA A 45 13.39 2.49 14.75
N THR A 46 13.54 1.24 14.29
CA THR A 46 12.48 0.23 14.19
C THR A 46 11.55 0.12 15.41
N PRO A 47 12.02 0.09 16.68
CA PRO A 47 11.11 0.03 17.83
C PRO A 47 10.26 1.29 17.99
N VAL A 48 10.84 2.48 17.78
CA VAL A 48 10.12 3.76 17.82
C VAL A 48 9.10 3.82 16.69
N PHE A 49 9.48 3.37 15.49
CA PHE A 49 8.58 3.26 14.35
C PHE A 49 7.32 2.43 14.68
N VAL A 50 7.50 1.25 15.27
CA VAL A 50 6.39 0.34 15.60
C VAL A 50 5.47 0.97 16.64
N VAL A 51 6.01 1.46 17.75
CA VAL A 51 5.22 2.07 18.84
C VAL A 51 4.44 3.28 18.33
N THR A 52 5.07 4.16 17.57
CA THR A 52 4.43 5.39 17.07
C THR A 52 3.36 5.07 16.01
N THR A 53 3.56 4.01 15.21
CA THR A 53 2.56 3.53 14.25
C THR A 53 1.33 2.97 14.98
N ILE A 54 1.53 2.13 16.00
CA ILE A 54 0.42 1.60 16.81
C ILE A 54 -0.35 2.74 17.48
N ALA A 55 0.34 3.69 18.09
CA ALA A 55 -0.29 4.86 18.71
C ALA A 55 -1.10 5.69 17.69
N THR A 56 -0.56 5.87 16.48
CA THR A 56 -1.26 6.56 15.38
C THR A 56 -2.52 5.80 14.95
N TYR A 57 -2.46 4.47 14.83
CA TYR A 57 -3.64 3.65 14.52
C TYR A 57 -4.70 3.74 15.61
N VAL A 58 -4.30 3.61 16.88
CA VAL A 58 -5.23 3.77 18.01
C VAL A 58 -5.92 5.14 17.95
N LEU A 59 -5.17 6.22 17.72
CA LEU A 59 -5.72 7.57 17.60
C LEU A 59 -6.74 7.67 16.44
N ILE A 60 -6.39 7.14 15.27
CA ILE A 60 -7.29 7.14 14.09
C ILE A 60 -8.56 6.33 14.38
N ILE A 61 -8.44 5.16 15.02
CA ILE A 61 -9.59 4.31 15.36
C ILE A 61 -10.50 5.04 16.36
N LEU A 62 -9.94 5.69 17.39
CA LEU A 62 -10.71 6.44 18.38
C LEU A 62 -11.46 7.61 17.73
N ILE A 63 -10.78 8.38 16.88
CA ILE A 63 -11.40 9.49 16.14
C ILE A 63 -12.47 8.96 15.16
N GLY A 64 -12.16 7.92 14.40
CA GLY A 64 -13.09 7.29 13.45
C GLY A 64 -14.34 6.75 14.13
N ASN A 65 -14.19 6.07 15.28
CA ASN A 65 -15.33 5.60 16.08
C ASN A 65 -16.15 6.76 16.64
N ALA A 66 -15.50 7.83 17.08
CA ALA A 66 -16.20 9.00 17.60
C ALA A 66 -17.02 9.72 16.53
N VAL A 67 -16.45 9.89 15.33
CA VAL A 67 -17.13 10.48 14.17
C VAL A 67 -18.26 9.57 13.67
N ALA A 68 -18.03 8.26 13.62
CA ALA A 68 -19.09 7.31 13.28
C ALA A 68 -20.24 7.37 14.29
N GLY A 69 -19.93 7.39 15.59
CA GLY A 69 -20.92 7.47 16.66
C GLY A 69 -21.78 8.74 16.58
N THR A 70 -21.18 9.90 16.31
CA THR A 70 -21.93 11.16 16.13
C THR A 70 -22.76 11.17 14.85
N ALA A 71 -22.21 10.65 13.74
CA ALA A 71 -22.95 10.53 12.49
C ALA A 71 -24.16 9.60 12.62
N LEU A 72 -23.97 8.41 13.21
CA LEU A 72 -25.04 7.44 13.47
C LEU A 72 -26.15 8.02 14.36
N HIS A 73 -25.78 8.79 15.39
CA HIS A 73 -26.74 9.49 16.24
C HIS A 73 -27.58 10.50 15.45
N HIS A 74 -26.94 11.33 14.62
CA HIS A 74 -27.62 12.37 13.85
C HIS A 74 -28.44 11.82 12.66
N LEU A 75 -28.08 10.65 12.11
CA LEU A 75 -28.73 10.06 10.92
C LEU A 75 -29.83 9.05 11.26
N ILE A 76 -29.69 8.25 12.32
CA ILE A 76 -30.55 7.08 12.58
C ILE A 76 -31.35 7.22 13.89
N GLY A 77 -30.95 8.11 14.80
CA GLY A 77 -31.74 8.43 16.01
C GLY A 77 -31.94 7.29 17.02
N TYR A 78 -31.24 6.15 16.88
CA TYR A 78 -31.44 4.94 17.67
C TYR A 78 -30.69 4.88 19.01
N MET A 79 -29.74 5.78 19.27
CA MET A 79 -29.00 5.82 20.55
C MET A 79 -29.16 7.16 21.26
N SER A 80 -29.53 7.13 22.54
CA SER A 80 -29.92 8.29 23.35
C SER A 80 -28.76 9.22 23.75
N THR A 81 -27.49 8.79 23.66
CA THR A 81 -26.34 9.61 24.11
C THR A 81 -25.09 9.39 23.25
N ALA A 82 -24.55 10.47 22.65
CA ALA A 82 -23.34 10.44 21.82
C ALA A 82 -22.10 9.88 22.56
N ARG A 83 -22.04 10.03 23.88
CA ARG A 83 -20.94 9.57 24.74
C ARG A 83 -20.87 8.05 24.86
N GLU A 84 -22.01 7.34 24.89
CA GLU A 84 -22.05 5.87 24.94
C GLU A 84 -21.79 5.26 23.55
N ALA A 85 -22.19 5.95 22.48
CA ALA A 85 -21.86 5.56 21.11
C ALA A 85 -20.38 5.76 20.76
N MET A 86 -19.71 6.71 21.45
CA MET A 86 -18.28 7.01 21.33
C MET A 86 -17.37 6.05 22.09
N VAL A 87 -17.86 5.44 23.19
CA VAL A 87 -17.06 4.50 23.98
C VAL A 87 -16.99 3.18 23.26
N MET A 88 -15.80 2.85 22.77
CA MET A 88 -15.52 1.56 22.17
C MET A 88 -15.16 0.56 23.27
N SER A 89 -15.81 -0.60 23.27
CA SER A 89 -15.42 -1.72 24.13
C SER A 89 -13.95 -2.11 23.87
N GLU A 90 -13.23 -2.57 24.90
CA GLU A 90 -11.85 -3.05 24.78
C GLU A 90 -11.72 -4.13 23.70
N SER A 91 -12.71 -5.03 23.61
CA SER A 91 -12.79 -6.06 22.57
C SER A 91 -12.95 -5.46 21.16
N GLY A 92 -13.74 -4.39 21.02
CA GLY A 92 -13.93 -3.68 19.76
C GLY A 92 -12.67 -2.94 19.31
N LEU A 93 -11.91 -2.38 20.26
CA LEU A 93 -10.62 -1.75 20.00
C LEU A 93 -9.60 -2.77 19.52
N LEU A 94 -9.45 -3.89 20.25
CA LEU A 94 -8.52 -4.96 19.89
C LEU A 94 -8.87 -5.56 18.53
N TYR A 95 -10.15 -5.80 18.28
CA TYR A 95 -10.62 -6.28 16.98
C TYR A 95 -10.28 -5.29 15.86
N SER A 96 -10.62 -4.02 16.03
CA SER A 96 -10.36 -2.97 15.03
C SER A 96 -8.86 -2.80 14.79
N LEU A 97 -8.05 -2.83 15.84
CA LEU A 97 -6.60 -2.75 15.75
C LEU A 97 -6.01 -3.96 15.02
N GLY A 98 -6.48 -5.18 15.34
CA GLY A 98 -6.06 -6.41 14.69
C GLY A 98 -6.38 -6.42 13.19
N VAL A 99 -7.62 -6.10 12.83
CA VAL A 99 -8.05 -6.00 11.43
C VAL A 99 -7.28 -4.92 10.69
N SER A 100 -7.13 -3.74 11.28
CA SER A 100 -6.39 -2.62 10.66
C SER A 100 -4.92 -2.96 10.43
N THR A 101 -4.29 -3.61 11.40
CA THR A 101 -2.89 -4.06 11.30
C THR A 101 -2.75 -5.12 10.20
N LEU A 102 -3.66 -6.09 10.14
CA LEU A 102 -3.67 -7.11 9.10
C LEU A 102 -3.83 -6.49 7.70
N VAL A 103 -4.79 -5.59 7.53
CA VAL A 103 -5.04 -4.90 6.26
C VAL A 103 -3.81 -4.08 5.85
N ALA A 104 -3.26 -3.28 6.77
CA ALA A 104 -2.06 -2.50 6.51
C ALA A 104 -0.85 -3.37 6.14
N PHE A 105 -0.69 -4.52 6.81
CA PHE A 105 0.35 -5.50 6.49
C PHE A 105 0.20 -6.05 5.07
N VAL A 106 -1.02 -6.44 4.67
CA VAL A 106 -1.30 -6.91 3.29
C VAL A 106 -0.97 -5.83 2.26
N PHE A 107 -1.35 -4.57 2.50
CA PHE A 107 -1.00 -3.47 1.61
C PHE A 107 0.51 -3.24 1.55
N ARG A 108 1.21 -3.32 2.68
CA ARG A 108 2.67 -3.14 2.71
C ARG A 108 3.40 -4.28 1.99
N LEU A 109 2.93 -5.51 2.12
CA LEU A 109 3.46 -6.63 1.33
C LEU A 109 3.24 -6.41 -0.17
N ARG A 110 2.05 -5.96 -0.57
CA ARG A 110 1.74 -5.61 -1.96
C ARG A 110 2.67 -4.52 -2.49
N ASP A 111 2.94 -3.49 -1.70
CA ASP A 111 3.82 -2.38 -2.10
C ASP A 111 5.29 -2.82 -2.19
N LEU A 112 5.71 -3.76 -1.33
CA LEU A 112 7.07 -4.31 -1.35
C LEU A 112 7.32 -5.22 -2.56
N ILE A 113 6.38 -6.11 -2.86
CA ILE A 113 6.50 -7.10 -3.95
C ILE A 113 6.11 -6.49 -5.30
N GLY A 114 5.30 -5.43 -5.30
CA GLY A 114 4.73 -4.84 -6.50
C GLY A 114 3.35 -5.42 -6.83
N PRO A 115 2.39 -4.59 -7.30
CA PRO A 115 0.99 -4.97 -7.43
C PRO A 115 0.74 -6.10 -8.45
N SER A 116 1.47 -6.12 -9.57
CA SER A 116 1.34 -7.17 -10.60
C SER A 116 1.80 -8.53 -10.09
N LEU A 117 2.97 -8.58 -9.44
CA LEU A 117 3.52 -9.78 -8.83
C LEU A 117 2.63 -10.28 -7.68
N PHE A 118 2.17 -9.37 -6.81
CA PHE A 118 1.26 -9.72 -5.72
C PHE A 118 -0.04 -10.36 -6.22
N THR A 119 -0.70 -9.79 -7.24
CA THR A 119 -1.91 -10.41 -7.83
C THR A 119 -1.63 -11.76 -8.47
N SER A 120 -0.49 -11.91 -9.13
CA SER A 120 -0.08 -13.15 -9.78
C SER A 120 0.25 -14.26 -8.75
N LEU A 121 0.82 -13.90 -7.60
CA LEU A 121 1.01 -14.80 -6.45
C LEU A 121 -0.32 -15.23 -5.85
N LEU A 122 -1.25 -14.29 -5.61
CA LEU A 122 -2.59 -14.61 -5.09
C LEU A 122 -3.40 -15.51 -6.02
N LEU A 123 -3.26 -15.32 -7.33
CA LEU A 123 -3.90 -16.17 -8.34
C LEU A 123 -3.18 -17.52 -8.55
N GLY A 124 -2.09 -17.78 -7.81
CA GLY A 124 -1.33 -19.03 -7.89
C GLY A 124 -0.54 -19.22 -9.19
N ARG A 125 -0.38 -18.17 -10.01
CA ARG A 125 0.28 -18.24 -11.33
C ARG A 125 1.74 -18.68 -11.22
N TYR A 126 2.40 -18.39 -10.10
CA TYR A 126 3.81 -18.74 -9.87
C TYR A 126 4.02 -20.11 -9.19
N HIS A 127 2.97 -20.84 -8.83
CA HIS A 127 3.12 -22.17 -8.20
C HIS A 127 3.61 -23.25 -9.16
N ARG A 128 3.54 -23.01 -10.48
CA ARG A 128 4.07 -23.92 -11.49
C ARG A 128 4.91 -23.12 -12.47
N PRO A 129 6.11 -23.61 -12.86
CA PRO A 129 6.89 -22.97 -13.92
C PRO A 129 6.10 -23.04 -15.23
N ILE A 130 5.78 -21.87 -15.79
CA ILE A 130 5.08 -21.73 -17.08
C ILE A 130 6.12 -21.32 -18.12
N LYS A 131 6.09 -21.96 -19.30
CA LYS A 131 6.88 -21.52 -20.44
C LYS A 131 6.21 -20.27 -21.03
N GLU A 132 6.89 -19.13 -21.00
CA GLU A 132 6.47 -17.90 -21.67
C GLU A 132 7.48 -17.53 -22.75
N GLU A 133 6.99 -17.17 -23.94
CA GLU A 133 7.83 -16.60 -25.00
C GLU A 133 7.94 -15.09 -24.78
N ARG A 134 9.17 -14.63 -24.58
CA ARG A 134 9.46 -13.23 -24.26
C ARG A 134 10.66 -12.73 -25.06
N ILE A 135 10.60 -11.47 -25.46
CA ILE A 135 11.73 -10.73 -26.03
C ILE A 135 12.49 -10.11 -24.87
N PHE A 136 13.81 -10.27 -24.85
CA PHE A 136 14.70 -9.68 -23.85
C PHE A 136 15.60 -8.63 -24.51
N LEU A 137 15.70 -7.47 -23.87
CA LEU A 137 16.60 -6.39 -24.26
C LEU A 137 17.48 -6.05 -23.07
N PHE A 138 18.79 -6.06 -23.29
CA PHE A 138 19.79 -5.65 -22.33
C PHE A 138 20.27 -4.25 -22.72
N LEU A 139 20.12 -3.29 -21.80
CA LEU A 139 20.54 -1.90 -22.00
C LEU A 139 21.60 -1.56 -20.98
N ASP A 140 22.79 -1.18 -21.44
CA ASP A 140 23.91 -0.83 -20.57
C ASP A 140 24.28 0.66 -20.72
N VAL A 141 24.71 1.29 -19.63
CA VAL A 141 25.08 2.70 -19.62
C VAL A 141 26.55 2.84 -20.00
N SER A 142 26.80 3.35 -21.20
CA SER A 142 28.16 3.57 -21.68
C SER A 142 28.95 4.54 -20.78
N GLY A 143 30.13 4.12 -20.33
CA GLY A 143 31.07 4.96 -19.58
C GLY A 143 30.72 5.14 -18.09
N SER A 144 29.83 4.31 -17.55
CA SER A 144 29.48 4.22 -16.13
C SER A 144 30.71 4.08 -15.22
N THR A 145 31.67 3.23 -15.60
CA THR A 145 32.90 2.98 -14.81
C THR A 145 33.75 4.23 -14.68
N HIS A 146 33.99 4.95 -15.77
CA HIS A 146 34.75 6.20 -15.75
C HIS A 146 34.01 7.30 -14.98
N PHE A 147 32.68 7.32 -15.02
CA PHE A 147 31.89 8.22 -14.18
C PHE A 147 32.07 7.89 -12.70
N ALA A 148 32.03 6.62 -12.32
CA ALA A 148 32.25 6.17 -10.94
C ALA A 148 33.65 6.50 -10.42
N GLU A 149 34.68 6.28 -11.24
CA GLU A 149 36.07 6.64 -10.87
C GLU A 149 36.23 8.14 -10.63
N ARG A 150 35.49 8.99 -11.34
CA ARG A 150 35.61 10.45 -11.27
C ARG A 150 34.75 11.10 -10.19
N TYR A 151 33.53 10.61 -9.98
CA TYR A 151 32.50 11.24 -9.15
C TYR A 151 32.15 10.42 -7.89
N GLY A 152 32.65 9.19 -7.79
CA GLY A 152 32.40 8.29 -6.68
C GLY A 152 31.04 7.57 -6.78
N ASP A 153 30.87 6.59 -5.90
CA ASP A 153 29.76 5.64 -5.96
C ASP A 153 28.38 6.30 -5.78
N LEU A 154 28.29 7.28 -4.86
CA LEU A 154 27.02 7.87 -4.45
C LEU A 154 26.42 8.75 -5.55
N GLU A 155 27.24 9.57 -6.22
CA GLU A 155 26.80 10.35 -7.38
C GLU A 155 26.49 9.44 -8.58
N THR A 156 27.27 8.39 -8.79
CA THR A 156 27.02 7.40 -9.84
C THR A 156 25.67 6.72 -9.66
N GLN A 157 25.34 6.31 -8.43
CA GLN A 157 24.07 5.66 -8.15
C GLN A 157 22.89 6.61 -8.33
N ALA A 158 23.05 7.89 -7.99
CA ALA A 158 22.04 8.93 -8.28
C ALA A 158 21.90 9.18 -9.79
N TYR A 159 23.00 9.15 -10.55
CA TYR A 159 23.00 9.30 -12.00
C TYR A 159 22.32 8.12 -12.71
N LEU A 160 22.67 6.88 -12.36
CA LEU A 160 22.00 5.67 -12.87
C LEU A 160 20.51 5.68 -12.56
N GLY A 161 20.13 6.08 -11.34
CA GLY A 161 18.72 6.24 -10.96
C GLY A 161 17.96 7.20 -11.86
N GLN A 162 18.59 8.30 -12.30
CA GLN A 162 17.98 9.24 -13.24
C GLN A 162 17.81 8.64 -14.64
N ILE A 163 18.82 7.93 -15.15
CA ILE A 163 18.74 7.25 -16.45
C ILE A 163 17.62 6.21 -16.45
N PHE A 164 17.59 5.34 -15.44
CA PHE A 164 16.58 4.28 -15.34
C PHE A 164 15.17 4.84 -15.20
N ASN A 165 14.99 5.93 -14.46
CA ASN A 165 13.71 6.62 -14.38
C ASN A 165 13.30 7.21 -15.74
N ALA A 166 14.23 7.81 -16.47
CA ALA A 166 13.97 8.30 -17.82
C ALA A 166 13.61 7.16 -18.79
N LEU A 167 14.24 5.99 -18.65
CA LEU A 167 13.98 4.79 -19.46
C LEU A 167 12.60 4.16 -19.18
N ALA A 168 12.11 4.25 -17.95
CA ALA A 168 10.83 3.66 -17.57
C ALA A 168 9.64 4.18 -18.38
N SER A 169 9.71 5.43 -18.87
CA SER A 169 8.63 6.03 -19.66
C SER A 169 8.55 5.47 -21.10
N PRO A 170 9.64 5.49 -21.91
CA PRO A 170 9.70 4.78 -23.19
C PRO A 170 9.32 3.30 -23.12
N VAL A 171 9.87 2.55 -22.15
CA VAL A 171 9.61 1.11 -22.00
C VAL A 171 8.12 0.85 -21.77
N ARG A 172 7.48 1.64 -20.91
CA ARG A 172 6.05 1.50 -20.67
C ARG A 172 5.21 1.86 -21.91
N ARG A 173 5.64 2.86 -22.70
CA ARG A 173 4.94 3.23 -23.95
C ARG A 173 5.01 2.11 -24.99
N SER A 174 6.12 1.38 -25.07
CA SER A 174 6.26 0.20 -25.93
C SER A 174 5.68 -1.08 -25.30
N GLN A 175 4.87 -0.97 -24.24
CA GLN A 175 4.28 -2.10 -23.51
C GLN A 175 5.29 -3.11 -22.93
N GLY A 176 6.54 -2.70 -22.75
CA GLY A 176 7.59 -3.47 -22.10
C GLY A 176 7.53 -3.34 -20.58
N SER A 177 8.21 -4.26 -19.90
CA SER A 177 8.42 -4.23 -18.46
C SER A 177 9.91 -4.31 -18.17
N ILE A 178 10.42 -3.43 -17.31
CA ILE A 178 11.77 -3.60 -16.74
C ILE A 178 11.67 -4.74 -15.73
N ASP A 179 12.46 -5.78 -15.94
CA ASP A 179 12.48 -7.00 -15.11
C ASP A 179 13.49 -6.88 -13.97
N ASP A 180 14.69 -6.37 -14.28
CA ASP A 180 15.75 -6.21 -13.28
C ASP A 180 16.74 -5.07 -13.64
N TYR A 181 17.45 -4.59 -12.62
CA TYR A 181 18.58 -3.68 -12.73
C TYR A 181 19.82 -4.38 -12.17
N ILE A 182 20.77 -4.70 -13.05
CA ILE A 182 22.00 -5.41 -12.71
C ILE A 182 23.16 -4.43 -12.86
N GLY A 183 23.46 -3.70 -11.79
CA GLY A 183 24.47 -2.64 -11.81
C GLY A 183 24.04 -1.44 -12.66
N ASP A 184 24.74 -1.21 -13.75
CA ASP A 184 24.47 -0.21 -14.80
C ASP A 184 23.61 -0.76 -15.96
N MET A 185 23.31 -2.05 -15.95
CA MET A 185 22.47 -2.70 -16.96
C MET A 185 20.99 -2.77 -16.54
N ALA A 186 20.09 -2.39 -17.43
CA ALA A 186 18.65 -2.62 -17.31
C ALA A 186 18.20 -3.77 -18.22
N LEU A 187 17.49 -4.74 -17.64
CA LEU A 187 16.85 -5.82 -18.38
C LEU A 187 15.39 -5.47 -18.66
N VAL A 188 15.04 -5.33 -19.94
CA VAL A 188 13.67 -5.06 -20.36
C VAL A 188 13.10 -6.28 -21.07
N THR A 189 11.85 -6.61 -20.76
CA THR A 189 11.17 -7.77 -21.32
C THR A 189 9.80 -7.42 -21.90
N TRP A 190 9.46 -8.09 -23.00
CA TRP A 190 8.14 -8.04 -23.61
C TRP A 190 7.58 -9.45 -23.74
N PRO A 191 6.32 -9.68 -23.31
CA PRO A 191 5.55 -10.81 -23.79
C PRO A 191 5.46 -10.78 -25.33
N MET A 192 5.59 -11.93 -26.00
CA MET A 192 5.62 -12.00 -27.47
C MET A 192 4.37 -11.39 -28.13
N ASP A 193 3.21 -11.51 -27.49
CA ASP A 193 1.93 -10.92 -27.90
C ASP A 193 1.92 -9.38 -27.89
N ARG A 194 2.79 -8.77 -27.10
CA ARG A 194 2.92 -7.31 -26.99
C ARG A 194 4.11 -6.76 -27.77
N GLY A 195 5.20 -7.51 -27.87
CA GLY A 195 6.43 -7.09 -28.55
C GLY A 195 6.35 -7.08 -30.08
N MET A 196 5.38 -7.78 -30.68
CA MET A 196 5.16 -7.81 -32.14
C MET A 196 4.10 -6.82 -32.64
N ARG A 197 3.56 -5.94 -31.77
CA ARG A 197 2.59 -4.93 -32.19
C ARG A 197 3.34 -3.66 -32.61
N ASP A 198 3.13 -3.25 -33.86
CA ASP A 198 3.69 -2.04 -34.50
C ASP A 198 3.50 -0.76 -33.67
#